data_AF-A0A531L8U5-F1
#
_entry.id   AF-A0A531L8U5-F1
#
_cell.length_a   1.000
_cell.length_b   1.000
_cell.length_c   1.000
_cell.angle_alpha   90.00
_cell.angle_beta   90.00
_cell.angle_gamma   90.00
#
_symmetry.space_group_name_H-M   'P 1'
#
loop_
_entity.id
_entity.type
_entity.pdbx_description
1 polymer ?
#
loop_
_entity_poly.entity_id
_entity_poly.type
_entity_poly.pdbx_seq_one_letter_code
_entity_poly.pdbx_strand_id
1 'polypeptide(L)'
;MALHLSADAPVPATAVPQKYLFGPVVDFLMLGGSAFLILPVLFFVPLKYEGFVGAMMLLLAHLINHPHFAHSYQLFYRNFGRKVRGDGYDKNLQIRYIFAGIVVPLIMGGFFTYGSITGNARLLGHASNAMAFFVGWHYVKQGYGMLMVDAVLKRKFFNEQDKKVLLFNGYAVWLFAWLQTNAVITE
;
A
#
# COMPACT_ATOMS: atom_id res chain seq x y z
N MET A 1 4.85 -41.82 -39.05
CA MET A 1 5.42 -42.03 -37.70
C MET A 1 4.34 -41.68 -36.69
N ALA A 2 3.59 -42.68 -36.22
CA ALA A 2 2.44 -42.48 -35.34
C ALA A 2 2.92 -42.28 -33.90
N LEU A 3 2.53 -41.17 -33.28
CA LEU A 3 2.82 -40.88 -31.88
C LEU A 3 1.86 -41.71 -31.01
N HIS A 4 2.34 -42.83 -30.47
CA HIS A 4 1.66 -43.54 -29.40
C HIS A 4 1.70 -42.69 -28.12
N LEU A 5 0.64 -41.94 -27.88
CA LEU A 5 0.37 -41.37 -26.55
C LEU A 5 -0.07 -42.52 -25.66
N SER A 6 0.88 -43.09 -24.90
CA SER A 6 0.59 -44.07 -23.86
C SER A 6 -0.34 -43.43 -22.82
N ALA A 7 -1.48 -44.06 -22.59
CA ALA A 7 -2.51 -43.64 -21.64
C ALA A 7 -2.12 -43.86 -20.17
N ASP A 8 -0.89 -44.33 -19.90
CA ASP A 8 -0.41 -44.69 -18.56
C ASP A 8 0.55 -43.66 -17.95
N ALA A 9 0.51 -42.41 -18.40
CA ALA A 9 1.23 -41.34 -17.69
C ALA A 9 0.62 -41.18 -16.28
N PRO A 10 1.37 -41.42 -15.19
CA PRO A 10 0.84 -41.24 -13.85
C PRO A 10 0.39 -39.79 -13.69
N VAL A 11 -0.88 -39.60 -13.32
CA VAL A 11 -1.43 -38.29 -12.99
C VAL A 11 -0.51 -37.68 -11.92
N PRO A 12 0.17 -36.55 -12.18
CA PRO A 12 1.06 -35.96 -11.20
C PRO A 12 0.25 -35.73 -9.92
N ALA A 13 0.75 -36.27 -8.81
CA ALA A 13 0.13 -36.12 -7.50
C ALA A 13 -0.21 -34.63 -7.32
N THR A 14 -1.49 -34.34 -7.07
CA THR A 14 -1.98 -32.98 -6.90
C THR A 14 -1.20 -32.35 -5.76
N ALA A 15 -0.29 -31.42 -6.10
CA ALA A 15 0.50 -30.71 -5.11
C ALA A 15 -0.45 -30.12 -4.06
N VAL A 16 -0.17 -30.35 -2.78
CA VAL A 16 -0.97 -29.81 -1.69
C VAL A 16 -1.04 -28.29 -1.89
N PRO A 17 -2.25 -27.68 -1.94
CA PRO A 17 -2.36 -26.26 -2.23
C PRO A 17 -1.56 -25.44 -1.23
N GLN A 18 -0.67 -24.58 -1.73
CA GLN A 18 0.15 -23.72 -0.90
C GLN A 18 -0.75 -22.72 -0.15
N LYS A 19 -0.75 -22.78 1.19
CA LYS A 19 -1.62 -21.97 2.06
C LYS A 19 -0.98 -20.67 2.55
N TYR A 20 0.18 -20.31 2.00
CA TYR A 20 1.02 -19.18 2.41
C TYR A 20 1.80 -18.64 1.21
N LEU A 21 2.22 -17.39 1.25
CA LEU A 21 3.10 -16.79 0.24
C LEU A 21 4.56 -17.16 0.50
N PHE A 22 5.04 -16.92 1.71
CA PHE A 22 6.43 -17.22 2.11
C PHE A 22 6.47 -18.29 3.21
N GLY A 23 5.55 -18.21 4.16
CA GLY A 23 5.42 -19.18 5.25
C GLY A 23 4.37 -18.71 6.25
N PRO A 24 3.71 -19.61 7.00
CA PRO A 24 2.58 -19.24 7.85
C PRO A 24 2.94 -18.20 8.93
N VAL A 25 4.13 -18.30 9.51
CA VAL A 25 4.62 -17.36 10.54
C VAL A 25 5.02 -16.02 9.91
N VAL A 26 5.74 -16.06 8.79
CA VAL A 26 6.20 -14.86 8.08
C VAL A 26 5.01 -14.05 7.59
N ASP A 27 4.05 -14.71 6.94
CA ASP A 27 2.83 -14.07 6.45
C ASP A 27 2.03 -13.46 7.60
N PHE A 28 1.86 -14.17 8.73
CA PHE A 28 1.18 -13.62 9.91
C PHE A 28 1.86 -12.36 10.45
N LEU A 29 3.19 -12.40 10.62
CA LEU A 29 3.95 -11.25 11.12
C LEU A 29 3.88 -10.06 10.16
N MET A 30 3.95 -10.29 8.85
CA MET A 30 3.91 -9.25 7.81
C MET A 30 2.51 -8.69 7.55
N LEU A 31 1.44 -9.45 7.83
CA LEU A 31 0.04 -9.01 7.72
C LEU A 31 -0.44 -8.18 8.92
N GLY A 32 0.44 -7.87 9.87
CA GLY A 32 0.15 -7.05 11.04
C GLY A 32 0.35 -7.76 12.38
N GLY A 33 0.65 -9.06 12.38
CA GLY A 33 0.99 -9.80 13.60
C GLY A 33 2.21 -9.23 14.34
N SER A 34 3.14 -8.58 13.63
CA SER A 34 4.27 -7.88 14.25
C SER A 34 3.85 -6.73 15.16
N ALA A 35 2.67 -6.13 14.96
CA ALA A 35 2.17 -5.04 15.79
C ALA A 35 1.96 -5.46 17.25
N PHE A 36 1.58 -6.72 17.50
CA PHE A 36 1.44 -7.29 18.86
C PHE A 36 2.77 -7.36 19.62
N LEU A 37 3.90 -7.31 18.92
CA LEU A 37 5.24 -7.31 19.51
C LEU A 37 5.81 -5.88 19.56
N ILE A 38 5.67 -5.13 18.47
CA ILE A 38 6.29 -3.82 18.33
C ILE A 38 5.58 -2.77 19.19
N LEU A 39 4.24 -2.74 19.23
CA LEU A 39 3.50 -1.70 19.94
C LEU A 39 3.72 -1.72 21.46
N PRO A 40 3.69 -2.87 22.16
CA PRO A 40 4.01 -2.91 23.58
C PRO A 40 5.44 -2.44 23.86
N VAL A 41 6.41 -2.84 23.03
CA VAL A 41 7.79 -2.39 23.18
C VAL A 41 7.88 -0.86 23.05
N LEU A 42 7.25 -0.29 22.04
CA LEU A 42 7.22 1.17 21.83
C LEU A 42 6.54 1.91 23.00
N PHE A 43 5.51 1.33 23.60
CA PHE A 43 4.82 1.92 24.75
C PHE A 43 5.73 2.10 25.97
N PHE A 44 6.73 1.22 26.14
CA PHE A 44 7.71 1.30 27.22
C PHE A 44 8.97 2.11 26.87
N VAL A 45 9.11 2.61 25.64
CA VAL A 45 10.25 3.45 25.27
C VAL A 45 10.11 4.82 25.94
N PRO A 46 11.11 5.27 26.72
CA PRO A 46 11.07 6.59 27.34
C PRO A 46 10.94 7.72 26.31
N LEU A 47 10.08 8.71 26.58
CA LEU A 47 9.79 9.84 25.68
C LEU A 47 11.04 10.63 25.26
N LYS A 48 12.12 10.63 26.06
CA LYS A 48 13.41 11.24 25.66
C LYS A 48 13.99 10.66 24.36
N TYR A 49 13.55 9.48 23.92
CA TYR A 49 13.94 8.84 22.67
C TYR A 49 12.93 9.04 21.54
N GLU A 50 11.86 9.80 21.74
CA GLU A 50 10.79 10.02 20.74
C GLU A 50 11.37 10.48 19.40
N GLY A 51 12.26 11.48 19.40
CA GLY A 51 12.89 11.97 18.17
C GLY A 51 13.70 10.89 17.43
N PHE A 52 14.41 10.03 18.18
CA PHE A 52 15.16 8.91 17.59
C PHE A 52 14.21 7.85 17.01
N VAL A 53 13.15 7.49 17.74
CA VAL A 53 12.12 6.56 17.27
C VAL A 53 11.45 7.11 16.02
N GLY A 54 11.06 8.38 16.01
CA GLY A 54 10.47 9.05 14.85
C GLY A 54 11.40 9.03 13.64
N ALA A 55 12.67 9.35 13.82
CA ALA A 55 13.67 9.29 12.76
C ALA A 55 13.85 7.86 12.20
N MET A 56 13.89 6.84 13.08
CA MET A 56 13.95 5.44 12.66
C MET A 56 12.69 5.00 11.91
N MET A 57 11.50 5.41 12.35
CA MET A 57 10.24 5.11 11.66
C MET A 57 10.19 5.78 10.28
N LEU A 58 10.65 7.03 10.16
CA LEU A 58 10.77 7.70 8.86
C LEU A 58 11.77 6.99 7.94
N LEU A 59 12.92 6.56 8.47
CA LEU A 59 13.91 5.81 7.72
C LEU A 59 13.34 4.48 7.22
N LEU A 60 12.70 3.71 8.10
CA LEU A 60 12.05 2.44 7.75
C LEU A 60 10.94 2.65 6.73
N ALA A 61 10.10 3.67 6.92
CA ALA A 61 9.06 4.02 5.96
C ALA A 61 9.68 4.33 4.59
N HIS A 62 10.80 5.05 4.53
CA HIS A 62 11.48 5.30 3.26
C HIS A 62 12.05 4.02 2.65
N LEU A 63 12.80 3.23 3.41
CA LEU A 63 13.48 2.02 2.93
C LEU A 63 12.50 0.92 2.47
N ILE A 64 11.35 0.81 3.12
CA ILE A 64 10.33 -0.20 2.78
C ILE A 64 9.43 0.32 1.65
N ASN A 65 8.93 1.56 1.78
CA ASN A 65 7.93 2.05 0.85
C ASN A 65 8.55 2.45 -0.49
N HIS A 66 9.77 2.99 -0.53
CA HIS A 66 10.35 3.49 -1.77
C HIS A 66 10.56 2.37 -2.81
N PRO A 67 11.17 1.21 -2.50
CA PRO A 67 11.27 0.10 -3.45
C PRO A 67 9.89 -0.46 -3.84
N HIS A 68 8.98 -0.57 -2.88
CA HIS A 68 7.61 -1.05 -3.12
C HIS A 68 6.86 -0.17 -4.12
N PHE A 69 6.89 1.15 -3.93
CA PHE A 69 6.28 2.11 -4.82
C PHE A 69 6.99 2.15 -6.18
N ALA A 70 8.32 2.17 -6.21
CA ALA A 70 9.09 2.19 -7.45
C ALA A 70 8.74 1.00 -8.36
N HIS A 71 8.71 -0.22 -7.82
CA HIS A 71 8.35 -1.40 -8.60
C HIS A 71 6.88 -1.38 -9.04
N SER A 72 5.96 -0.97 -8.16
CA SER A 72 4.53 -0.87 -8.51
C SER A 72 4.29 0.16 -9.61
N TYR A 73 4.99 1.30 -9.57
CA TYR A 73 4.93 2.31 -10.62
C TYR A 73 5.57 1.84 -11.93
N GLN A 74 6.67 1.08 -11.90
CA GLN A 74 7.23 0.47 -13.11
C GLN A 74 6.21 -0.42 -13.82
N LEU A 75 5.50 -1.27 -13.08
CA LEU A 75 4.44 -2.11 -13.63
C LEU A 75 3.26 -1.28 -14.15
N PHE A 76 2.79 -0.33 -13.34
CA PHE A 76 1.62 0.49 -13.68
C PHE A 76 1.89 1.39 -14.89
N TYR A 77 3.05 2.04 -14.96
CA TYR A 77 3.44 2.93 -16.06
C TYR A 77 4.19 2.21 -17.18
N ARG A 78 4.24 0.87 -17.19
CA ARG A 78 4.79 0.13 -18.32
C ARG A 78 4.13 0.56 -19.63
N ASN A 79 4.94 0.79 -20.66
CA ASN A 79 4.52 1.33 -21.97
C ASN A 79 3.85 2.71 -21.89
N PHE A 80 4.26 3.57 -20.96
CA PHE A 80 3.67 4.90 -20.73
C PHE A 80 3.48 5.71 -22.02
N GLY A 81 4.49 5.77 -22.89
CA GLY A 81 4.42 6.52 -24.15
C GLY A 81 3.25 6.08 -25.04
N ARG A 82 2.99 4.77 -25.15
CA ARG A 82 1.83 4.24 -25.89
C ARG A 82 0.51 4.59 -25.22
N LYS A 83 0.46 4.52 -23.89
CA LYS A 83 -0.75 4.87 -23.10
C LYS A 83 -1.11 6.34 -23.25
N VAL A 84 -0.11 7.22 -23.28
CA VAL A 84 -0.30 8.68 -23.47
C VAL A 84 -0.64 9.03 -24.92
N ARG A 85 -0.13 8.30 -25.90
CA ARG A 85 -0.50 8.49 -27.32
C ARG A 85 -1.86 7.90 -27.69
N GLY A 86 -2.38 6.97 -26.88
CA GLY A 86 -3.63 6.26 -27.16
C GLY A 86 -3.45 5.06 -28.09
N ASP A 87 -2.21 4.58 -28.28
CA ASP A 87 -1.85 3.55 -29.25
C ASP A 87 -2.35 2.16 -28.85
N GLY A 88 -3.61 1.87 -29.18
CA GLY A 88 -4.30 0.63 -28.83
C GLY A 88 -4.91 0.63 -27.42
N TYR A 89 -5.11 1.82 -26.84
CA TYR A 89 -5.74 1.99 -25.52
C TYR A 89 -6.96 2.87 -25.61
N ASP A 90 -7.95 2.60 -24.76
CA ASP A 90 -9.16 3.41 -24.65
C ASP A 90 -8.83 4.87 -24.25
N LYS A 91 -9.62 5.82 -24.78
CA LYS A 91 -9.40 7.26 -24.57
C LYS A 91 -9.54 7.67 -23.10
N ASN A 92 -10.41 7.00 -22.32
CA ASN A 92 -10.53 7.25 -20.88
C ASN A 92 -9.24 6.85 -20.17
N LEU A 93 -8.64 5.72 -20.56
CA LEU A 93 -7.37 5.28 -20.00
C LEU A 93 -6.25 6.27 -20.34
N GLN A 94 -6.17 6.71 -21.60
CA GLN A 94 -5.20 7.71 -22.05
C GLN A 94 -5.28 8.99 -21.20
N ILE A 95 -6.48 9.54 -21.01
CA ILE A 95 -6.70 10.76 -20.21
C ILE A 95 -6.24 10.57 -18.76
N ARG A 96 -6.58 9.43 -18.13
CA ARG A 96 -6.15 9.13 -16.76
C ARG A 96 -4.63 9.07 -16.63
N TYR A 97 -3.93 8.50 -17.62
CA TYR A 97 -2.47 8.40 -17.60
C TYR A 97 -1.78 9.74 -17.88
N ILE A 98 -2.34 10.58 -18.75
CA ILE A 98 -1.86 11.96 -18.95
C ILE A 98 -2.03 12.77 -17.65
N PHE A 99 -3.21 12.71 -17.05
CA PHE A 99 -3.51 13.46 -15.85
C PHE A 99 -2.63 13.00 -14.67
N ALA A 100 -2.62 11.70 -14.37
CA ALA A 100 -1.86 11.17 -13.23
C ALA A 100 -0.35 11.12 -13.46
N GLY A 101 0.11 10.91 -14.71
CA GLY A 101 1.52 10.73 -15.03
C GLY A 101 2.25 12.01 -15.44
N ILE A 102 1.54 13.09 -15.80
CA ILE A 102 2.14 14.35 -16.25
C ILE A 102 1.58 15.53 -15.46
N VAL A 103 0.26 15.74 -15.51
CA VAL A 103 -0.37 16.94 -14.94
C VAL A 103 -0.17 17.01 -13.42
N VAL A 104 -0.49 15.92 -12.71
CA VAL A 104 -0.35 15.85 -11.25
C VAL A 104 1.11 16.05 -10.80
N PRO A 105 2.12 15.34 -11.35
CA PRO A 105 3.52 15.59 -11.01
C PRO A 105 3.99 17.03 -11.25
N LEU A 106 3.57 17.67 -12.35
CA LEU A 106 3.93 19.07 -12.63
C LEU A 106 3.30 20.03 -11.61
N ILE A 107 2.03 19.83 -11.26
CA ILE A 107 1.35 20.62 -10.22
C ILE A 107 2.05 20.43 -8.88
N MET A 108 2.36 19.19 -8.50
CA MET A 108 3.07 18.90 -7.25
C MET A 108 4.47 19.52 -7.23
N GLY A 109 5.22 19.40 -8.33
CA GLY A 109 6.55 20.00 -8.47
C GLY A 109 6.50 21.53 -8.31
N GLY A 110 5.53 22.19 -8.96
CA GLY A 110 5.31 23.63 -8.81
C GLY A 110 4.92 24.01 -7.37
N PHE A 111 3.99 23.27 -6.76
CA PHE A 111 3.54 23.48 -5.40
C PHE A 111 4.69 23.39 -4.39
N PHE A 112 5.49 22.32 -4.43
CA PHE A 112 6.59 22.12 -3.49
C PHE A 112 7.75 23.09 -3.73
N THR A 113 8.04 23.42 -4.99
CA THR A 113 9.05 24.43 -5.33
C THR A 113 8.64 25.80 -4.77
N TYR A 114 7.39 26.21 -4.99
CA TYR A 114 6.87 27.47 -4.46
C TYR A 114 6.89 27.50 -2.92
N GLY A 115 6.38 26.45 -2.26
CA GLY A 115 6.38 26.35 -0.80
C GLY A 115 7.79 26.39 -0.20
N SER A 116 8.76 25.79 -0.89
CA SER A 116 10.16 25.77 -0.44
C SER A 116 10.84 27.13 -0.64
N ILE A 117 10.70 27.76 -1.81
CA ILE A 117 11.32 29.07 -2.10
C ILE A 117 10.76 30.16 -1.19
N THR A 118 9.47 30.10 -0.88
CA THR A 118 8.82 31.08 0.01
C THR A 118 9.01 30.78 1.50
N GLY A 119 9.65 29.66 1.86
CA GLY A 119 9.82 29.23 3.25
C GLY A 119 8.50 29.02 4.00
N ASN A 120 7.41 28.71 3.29
CA ASN A 120 6.07 28.66 3.87
C ASN A 120 5.81 27.32 4.56
N ALA A 121 6.26 27.20 5.81
CA ALA A 121 6.11 26.00 6.62
C ALA A 121 4.65 25.57 6.79
N ARG A 122 3.69 26.50 6.84
CA ARG A 122 2.26 26.18 6.94
C ARG A 122 1.77 25.48 5.68
N LEU A 123 2.12 26.00 4.50
CA LEU A 123 1.74 25.40 3.22
C LEU A 123 2.32 23.99 3.07
N LEU A 124 3.60 23.80 3.42
CA LEU A 124 4.25 22.49 3.40
C LEU A 124 3.64 21.54 4.44
N GLY A 125 3.28 22.04 5.62
CA GLY A 125 2.59 21.27 6.66
C GLY A 125 1.21 20.77 6.20
N HIS A 126 0.44 21.59 5.48
CA HIS A 126 -0.82 21.14 4.86
C HIS A 126 -0.60 20.02 3.83
N ALA A 127 0.49 20.07 3.06
CA ALA A 127 0.83 19.01 2.12
C ALA A 127 1.21 17.71 2.84
N SER A 128 1.98 17.78 3.93
CA SER A 128 2.27 16.62 4.79
C SER A 128 1.00 16.03 5.40
N ASN A 129 0.07 16.87 5.83
CA ASN A 129 -1.22 16.43 6.37
C ASN A 129 -2.09 15.74 5.31
N ALA A 130 -2.18 16.33 4.12
CA ALA A 130 -2.88 15.74 2.99
C ALA A 130 -2.24 14.41 2.56
N MET A 131 -0.91 14.34 2.55
CA MET A 131 -0.18 13.09 2.31
C MET A 131 -0.58 12.02 3.32
N ALA A 132 -0.54 12.32 4.63
CA ALA A 132 -0.93 11.37 5.67
C ALA A 132 -2.38 10.89 5.50
N PHE A 133 -3.30 11.78 5.12
CA PHE A 133 -4.68 11.44 4.82
C PHE A 133 -4.79 10.45 3.65
N PHE A 134 -4.29 10.82 2.46
CA PHE A 134 -4.45 10.02 1.25
C PHE A 134 -3.67 8.70 1.32
N VAL A 135 -2.50 8.69 1.95
CA VAL A 135 -1.70 7.48 2.17
C VAL A 135 -2.41 6.54 3.13
N GLY A 136 -2.94 7.04 4.25
CA GLY A 136 -3.73 6.22 5.17
C GLY A 136 -4.97 5.62 4.49
N TRP A 137 -5.71 6.41 3.72
CA TRP A 137 -6.86 5.93 2.93
C TRP A 137 -6.46 4.83 1.94
N HIS A 138 -5.31 5.01 1.27
CA HIS A 138 -4.77 4.01 0.35
C HIS A 138 -4.40 2.71 1.09
N TYR A 139 -3.71 2.81 2.23
CA TYR A 139 -3.26 1.66 2.99
C TYR A 139 -4.40 0.83 3.61
N VAL A 140 -5.55 1.44 3.95
CA VAL A 140 -6.74 0.66 4.34
C VAL A 140 -7.12 -0.34 3.27
N LYS A 141 -7.18 0.10 2.00
CA LYS A 141 -7.52 -0.78 0.87
C LYS A 141 -6.44 -1.80 0.58
N GLN A 142 -5.17 -1.40 0.70
CA GLN A 142 -4.04 -2.31 0.50
C GLN A 142 -4.02 -3.41 1.56
N GLY A 143 -4.14 -3.06 2.84
CA GLY A 143 -4.21 -4.02 3.95
C GLY A 143 -5.43 -4.93 3.84
N TYR A 144 -6.60 -4.37 3.50
CA TYR A 144 -7.80 -5.15 3.20
C TYR A 144 -7.56 -6.14 2.04
N GLY A 145 -6.93 -5.71 0.95
CA GLY A 145 -6.59 -6.58 -0.18
C GLY A 145 -5.68 -7.73 0.23
N MET A 146 -4.67 -7.45 1.05
CA MET A 146 -3.77 -8.48 1.57
C MET A 146 -4.49 -9.50 2.46
N LEU A 147 -5.43 -9.06 3.31
CA LEU A 147 -6.28 -9.95 4.10
C LEU A 147 -7.13 -10.86 3.21
N MET A 148 -7.69 -10.33 2.12
CA MET A 148 -8.47 -11.13 1.16
C MET A 148 -7.60 -12.18 0.45
N VAL A 149 -6.37 -11.83 0.05
CA VAL A 149 -5.43 -12.79 -0.55
C VAL A 149 -5.09 -13.91 0.44
N ASP A 150 -4.78 -13.58 1.69
CA ASP A 150 -4.49 -14.56 2.74
C ASP A 150 -5.67 -15.52 2.99
N ALA A 151 -6.89 -14.98 3.07
CA ALA A 151 -8.12 -15.74 3.21
C ALA A 151 -8.33 -16.75 2.07
N VAL A 152 -8.06 -16.33 0.82
CA VAL A 152 -8.16 -17.21 -0.36
C VAL A 152 -7.11 -18.33 -0.30
N LEU A 153 -5.86 -18.02 0.03
CA LEU A 153 -4.79 -19.02 0.17
C LEU A 153 -5.13 -20.06 1.25
N LYS A 154 -5.72 -19.62 2.35
CA LYS A 154 -6.13 -20.49 3.47
C LYS A 154 -7.48 -21.17 3.26
N ARG A 155 -8.17 -20.91 2.14
CA ARG A 155 -9.54 -21.37 1.84
C ARG A 155 -10.54 -21.03 2.94
N LYS A 156 -10.37 -19.86 3.58
CA LYS A 156 -11.26 -19.31 4.61
C LYS A 156 -11.95 -18.09 4.04
N PHE A 157 -13.07 -18.31 3.34
CA PHE A 157 -13.75 -17.23 2.64
C PHE A 157 -14.65 -16.42 3.57
N PHE A 158 -14.54 -15.10 3.46
CA PHE A 158 -15.48 -14.17 4.04
C PHE A 158 -16.74 -14.06 3.18
N ASN A 159 -17.89 -13.94 3.82
CA ASN A 159 -19.11 -13.57 3.09
C ASN A 159 -19.07 -12.07 2.72
N GLU A 160 -20.04 -11.61 1.92
CA GLU A 160 -20.07 -10.21 1.46
C GLU A 160 -20.30 -9.20 2.59
N GLN A 161 -20.97 -9.60 3.67
CA GLN A 161 -21.18 -8.73 4.82
C GLN A 161 -19.89 -8.58 5.64
N ASP A 162 -19.18 -9.67 5.91
CA ASP A 162 -17.91 -9.69 6.62
C ASP A 162 -16.88 -8.78 5.92
N LYS A 163 -16.79 -8.92 4.59
CA LYS A 163 -15.94 -8.08 3.73
C LYS A 163 -16.22 -6.59 3.92
N LYS A 164 -17.50 -6.20 3.90
CA LYS A 164 -17.92 -4.80 4.08
C LYS A 164 -17.63 -4.29 5.48
N VAL A 165 -17.90 -5.11 6.51
CA VAL A 165 -17.64 -4.75 7.91
C VAL A 165 -16.15 -4.51 8.14
N LEU A 166 -15.29 -5.42 7.65
CA LEU A 166 -13.83 -5.28 7.77
C LEU A 166 -13.32 -4.02 7.06
N LEU A 167 -13.80 -3.75 5.84
CA LEU A 167 -13.40 -2.57 5.09
C LEU A 167 -13.89 -1.26 5.75
N PHE A 168 -15.14 -1.23 6.21
CA PHE A 168 -15.70 -0.06 6.90
C PHE A 168 -14.99 0.22 8.22
N ASN A 169 -14.71 -0.84 9.01
CA ASN A 169 -13.93 -0.72 10.23
C ASN A 169 -12.53 -0.13 9.95
N GLY A 170 -11.85 -0.63 8.90
CA GLY A 170 -10.56 -0.08 8.48
C GLY A 170 -10.62 1.41 8.16
N TYR A 171 -11.65 1.86 7.44
CA TYR A 171 -11.85 3.28 7.17
C TYR A 171 -12.16 4.09 8.43
N ALA A 172 -12.97 3.57 9.34
CA ALA A 172 -13.31 4.25 10.59
C ALA A 172 -12.07 4.45 11.46
N VAL A 173 -11.23 3.42 11.61
CA VAL A 173 -9.98 3.49 12.39
C VAL A 173 -8.99 4.46 11.75
N TRP A 174 -8.81 4.43 10.42
CA TRP A 174 -7.96 5.38 9.72
C TRP A 174 -8.44 6.82 9.91
N LEU A 175 -9.73 7.08 9.72
CA LEU A 175 -10.30 8.43 9.84
C LEU A 175 -10.16 8.95 11.28
N PHE A 176 -10.44 8.10 12.27
CA PHE A 176 -10.24 8.43 13.68
C PHE A 176 -8.77 8.76 13.97
N ALA A 177 -7.83 7.93 13.51
CA ALA A 177 -6.39 8.17 13.73
C ALA A 177 -5.93 9.49 13.10
N TRP A 178 -6.41 9.82 11.90
CA TRP A 178 -6.09 11.10 11.25
C TRP A 178 -6.69 12.28 12.02
N LEU A 179 -7.95 12.21 12.43
CA LEU A 179 -8.59 13.26 13.25
C LEU A 179 -7.87 13.47 14.58
N GLN A 180 -7.56 12.38 15.29
CA GLN A 180 -6.86 12.42 16.57
C GLN A 180 -5.47 13.07 16.41
N THR A 181 -4.72 12.68 15.36
CA THR A 181 -3.40 13.26 15.09
C THR A 181 -3.51 14.77 14.83
N ASN A 182 -4.52 15.22 14.09
CA ASN A 182 -4.75 16.65 13.85
C ASN A 182 -5.14 17.42 15.11
N ALA A 183 -5.97 16.82 15.97
CA ALA A 183 -6.36 17.43 17.24
C ALA A 183 -5.12 17.66 18.12
N VAL A 184 -4.29 16.62 18.31
CA VAL A 184 -3.06 16.70 19.13
C VAL A 184 -2.06 17.71 18.58
N ILE A 185 -1.91 17.84 17.26
CA ILE A 185 -0.98 18.80 16.65
C ILE A 185 -1.46 20.25 16.79
N THR A 186 -2.76 20.48 16.96
CA THR A 186 -3.36 21.82 17.01
C THR A 186 -3.48 22.38 18.44
N GLU A 187 -3.41 21.50 19.46
CA GLU A 187 -3.30 21.85 20.88
C GLU A 187 -1.88 22.34 21.24
#